data_AF-A0A1H9SQ06-F1
#
_entry.id   AF-A0A1H9SQ06-F1
#
_cell.length_a   1.000
_cell.length_b   1.000
_cell.length_c   1.000
_cell.angle_alpha   90.00
_cell.angle_beta   90.00
_cell.angle_gamma   90.00
#
_symmetry.space_group_name_H-M   'P 1'
#
loop_
_entity.id
_entity.type
_entity.pdbx_description
1 polymer ?
#
loop_
_entity_poly.entity_id
_entity_poly.type
_entity_poly.pdbx_seq_one_letter_code
_entity_poly.pdbx_strand_id
1 'polypeptide(L)'
;MRRAVLATTGTSALIVALLALKPHQFPALAGVSPRSPTASSPPGTAAGTSPGPSTGTGTFTGDPVDTRYGTVQVAATLAKGKITSIKVLQAPDQNGRDQQIASYALPRLTQEAIGAQSAHIDAVSGASYTSQGYVESLQSALDQAHA
;
A
#
# COMPACT_ATOMS: atom_id res chain seq x y z
N MET A 1 -19.69 40.06 10.16
CA MET A 1 -18.73 41.04 10.69
C MET A 1 -17.64 40.30 11.45
N ARG A 2 -16.39 40.35 10.95
CA ARG A 2 -15.12 40.01 11.62
C ARG A 2 -14.85 38.51 11.88
N ARG A 3 -13.67 37.93 11.63
CA ARG A 3 -12.41 38.31 10.95
C ARG A 3 -11.55 37.02 10.88
N ALA A 4 -11.03 36.71 9.69
CA ALA A 4 -9.67 36.24 9.37
C ALA A 4 -8.85 35.41 10.37
N VAL A 5 -8.32 34.26 9.90
CA VAL A 5 -6.94 33.84 10.21
C VAL A 5 -6.25 33.35 8.93
N LEU A 6 -5.07 33.94 8.69
CA LEU A 6 -4.13 33.71 7.61
C LEU A 6 -3.31 32.42 7.79
N ALA A 7 -2.68 32.04 6.68
CA ALA A 7 -1.32 31.50 6.55
C ALA A 7 -1.21 30.00 6.25
N THR A 8 -0.77 29.68 5.03
CA THR A 8 0.60 29.17 4.78
C THR A 8 0.81 29.02 3.27
N THR A 9 1.55 29.94 2.67
CA THR A 9 2.11 29.78 1.32
C THR A 9 3.27 28.79 1.44
N GLY A 10 2.98 27.51 1.22
CA GLY A 10 3.98 26.44 1.21
C GLY A 10 4.75 26.43 -0.11
N THR A 11 6.00 26.87 -0.05
CA THR A 11 6.97 26.91 -1.15
C THR A 11 7.11 25.52 -1.78
N SER A 12 6.51 25.35 -2.96
CA SER A 12 6.67 24.16 -3.78
C SER A 12 7.99 24.26 -4.55
N ALA A 13 9.05 23.58 -4.09
CA ALA A 13 10.24 23.32 -4.91
C ALA A 13 11.14 22.24 -4.31
N LEU A 14 11.41 21.20 -5.11
CA LEU A 14 12.55 20.27 -5.05
C LEU A 14 12.62 19.39 -3.78
N ILE A 15 12.53 18.07 -3.88
CA ILE A 15 13.63 17.22 -4.39
C ILE A 15 13.03 15.93 -4.98
N VAL A 16 13.08 15.83 -6.31
CA VAL A 16 13.16 14.54 -7.01
C VAL A 16 14.59 14.06 -6.83
N ALA A 17 14.82 13.05 -6.00
CA ALA A 17 16.07 12.31 -5.98
C ALA A 17 15.89 10.89 -5.45
N LEU A 18 16.29 9.93 -6.28
CA LEU A 18 16.73 8.56 -5.94
C LEU A 18 15.66 7.47 -5.79
N LEU A 19 14.97 7.21 -6.91
CA LEU A 19 14.70 5.85 -7.33
C LEU A 19 15.96 5.31 -8.02
N ALA A 20 16.71 4.43 -7.34
CA ALA A 20 17.45 3.29 -7.93
C ALA A 20 18.62 2.89 -7.03
N LEU A 21 18.40 1.93 -6.13
CA LEU A 21 19.47 1.01 -5.76
C LEU A 21 18.98 -0.43 -5.83
N LYS A 22 19.32 -1.06 -6.96
CA LYS A 22 19.48 -2.50 -7.09
C LYS A 22 20.47 -2.99 -6.03
N PRO A 23 20.21 -4.14 -5.40
CA PRO A 23 21.31 -5.04 -5.07
C PRO A 23 20.96 -6.47 -5.47
N HIS A 24 20.84 -6.74 -6.77
CA HIS A 24 20.96 -8.12 -7.26
C HIS A 24 22.01 -8.12 -8.38
N GLN A 25 23.28 -8.10 -7.98
CA GLN A 25 24.38 -8.52 -8.85
C GLN A 25 25.12 -9.66 -8.16
N PHE A 26 24.80 -10.87 -8.61
CA PHE A 26 25.62 -12.05 -8.39
C PHE A 26 26.87 -11.93 -9.29
N PRO A 27 28.10 -12.03 -8.76
CA PRO A 27 29.28 -12.12 -9.60
C PRO A 27 29.45 -13.56 -10.10
N ALA A 28 29.10 -13.81 -11.36
CA ALA A 28 29.55 -15.00 -12.09
C ALA A 28 30.75 -14.58 -12.96
N LEU A 29 31.89 -15.25 -12.76
CA LEU A 29 33.13 -15.03 -13.52
C LEU A 29 32.97 -15.37 -15.01
N ALA A 30 33.76 -14.66 -15.81
CA ALA A 30 33.74 -14.50 -17.26
C ALA A 30 33.93 -15.78 -18.10
N GLY A 31 33.39 -15.74 -19.33
CA GLY A 31 33.81 -16.62 -20.43
C GLY A 31 32.95 -16.57 -21.70
N VAL A 32 33.38 -15.73 -22.66
CA VAL A 32 33.24 -15.82 -24.15
C VAL A 32 31.85 -15.63 -24.85
N SER A 33 31.78 -14.63 -25.74
CA SER A 33 30.77 -14.40 -26.81
C SER A 33 31.04 -15.28 -28.06
N PRO A 34 30.29 -15.21 -29.20
CA PRO A 34 28.97 -14.60 -29.52
C PRO A 34 28.01 -15.55 -30.31
N ARG A 35 26.74 -15.14 -30.56
CA ARG A 35 25.96 -15.30 -31.83
C ARG A 35 24.47 -14.96 -31.65
N SER A 36 23.97 -14.02 -32.45
CA SER A 36 22.54 -13.83 -32.83
C SER A 36 22.14 -14.91 -33.88
N PRO A 37 20.86 -15.19 -34.27
CA PRO A 37 19.73 -14.24 -34.46
C PRO A 37 18.27 -14.75 -34.19
N THR A 38 17.28 -13.84 -34.29
CA THR A 38 15.86 -14.04 -34.72
C THR A 38 14.92 -14.86 -33.77
N ALA A 39 13.60 -14.67 -33.59
CA ALA A 39 12.54 -13.81 -34.12
C ALA A 39 11.30 -13.84 -33.16
N SER A 40 10.42 -12.85 -33.33
CA SER A 40 8.94 -12.90 -33.23
C SER A 40 8.16 -12.91 -31.89
N SER A 41 7.43 -11.80 -31.73
CA SER A 41 6.04 -11.61 -31.26
C SER A 41 5.73 -11.29 -29.77
N PRO A 42 4.93 -10.22 -29.51
CA PRO A 42 4.45 -9.82 -28.17
C PRO A 42 3.13 -10.54 -27.81
N PRO A 43 2.71 -10.59 -26.54
CA PRO A 43 1.75 -9.58 -26.06
C PRO A 43 1.86 -9.26 -24.56
N GLY A 44 1.19 -8.20 -24.12
CA GLY A 44 0.85 -8.01 -22.70
C GLY A 44 1.30 -6.70 -22.11
N THR A 45 0.94 -5.58 -22.74
CA THR A 45 0.89 -4.27 -22.11
C THR A 45 -0.12 -4.30 -20.95
N ALA A 46 0.28 -4.77 -19.78
CA ALA A 46 -0.47 -4.53 -18.55
C ALA A 46 -0.07 -3.14 -18.05
N ALA A 47 -1.00 -2.21 -18.23
CA ALA A 47 -0.91 -0.82 -17.87
C ALA A 47 -0.37 -0.61 -16.45
N GLY A 48 0.83 -0.03 -16.35
CA GLY A 48 1.22 0.80 -15.22
C GLY A 48 0.78 2.24 -15.45
N THR A 49 -0.50 2.46 -15.74
CA THR A 49 -1.09 3.78 -15.52
C THR A 49 -0.98 4.01 -14.02
N SER A 50 -0.01 4.82 -13.60
CA SER A 50 -0.16 5.59 -12.37
C SER A 50 -0.99 6.81 -12.77
N PRO A 51 -2.32 6.82 -12.57
CA PRO A 51 -3.00 8.10 -12.57
C PRO A 51 -2.46 8.83 -11.35
N GLY A 52 -1.84 9.99 -11.55
CA GLY A 52 -1.70 10.94 -10.44
C GLY A 52 -3.07 11.07 -9.78
N PRO A 53 -3.14 11.18 -8.44
CA PRO A 53 -4.39 11.09 -7.70
C PRO A 53 -5.36 12.12 -8.26
N SER A 54 -6.30 11.64 -9.08
CA SER A 54 -7.47 12.44 -9.44
C SER A 54 -8.27 12.47 -8.16
N THR A 55 -8.64 13.65 -7.66
CA THR A 55 -9.31 13.85 -6.37
C THR A 55 -10.29 12.72 -6.06
N GLY A 56 -9.92 11.82 -5.14
CA GLY A 56 -10.71 10.64 -4.72
C GLY A 56 -10.51 9.32 -5.49
N THR A 57 -9.58 9.21 -6.44
CA THR A 57 -9.26 7.95 -7.15
C THR A 57 -7.76 7.72 -7.18
N GLY A 58 -7.31 6.63 -6.54
CA GLY A 58 -5.89 6.30 -6.38
C GLY A 58 -5.69 5.19 -5.37
N THR A 59 -4.46 4.67 -5.28
CA THR A 59 -4.06 3.79 -4.18
C THR A 59 -3.29 4.61 -3.17
N PHE A 60 -3.75 4.57 -1.93
CA PHE A 60 -3.19 5.30 -0.80
C PHE A 60 -2.64 4.29 0.19
N THR A 61 -1.38 4.45 0.55
CA THR A 61 -0.68 3.52 1.44
C THR A 61 -0.65 4.11 2.83
N GLY A 62 -1.17 3.36 3.79
CA GLY A 62 -1.13 3.72 5.19
C GLY A 62 0.28 3.62 5.77
N ASP A 63 0.49 4.33 6.87
CA ASP A 63 1.72 4.20 7.65
C ASP A 63 1.86 2.79 8.21
N PRO A 64 3.10 2.26 8.32
CA PRO A 64 3.37 0.99 8.97
C PRO A 64 3.15 1.12 10.49
N VAL A 65 2.34 0.22 11.05
CA VAL A 65 2.01 0.20 12.48
C VAL A 65 2.71 -0.98 13.14
N ASP A 66 3.58 -0.72 14.11
CA ASP A 66 4.24 -1.77 14.86
C ASP A 66 3.32 -2.34 15.94
N THR A 67 3.13 -3.67 15.90
CA THR A 67 2.34 -4.39 16.91
C THR A 67 3.22 -5.40 17.62
N ARG A 68 2.73 -5.94 18.75
CA ARG A 68 3.44 -6.97 19.54
C ARG A 68 3.86 -8.21 18.74
N TYR A 69 3.22 -8.47 17.59
CA TYR A 69 3.46 -9.65 16.75
C TYR A 69 4.10 -9.31 15.39
N GLY A 70 4.43 -8.03 15.16
CA GLY A 70 5.06 -7.55 13.92
C GLY A 70 4.40 -6.30 13.37
N THR A 71 5.03 -5.73 12.34
CA THR A 71 4.55 -4.54 11.66
C THR A 71 3.40 -4.89 10.70
N VAL A 72 2.34 -4.09 10.74
CA VAL A 72 1.16 -4.21 9.87
C VAL A 72 1.06 -2.99 8.98
N GLN A 73 0.87 -3.19 7.69
CA GLN A 73 0.70 -2.10 6.73
C GLN A 73 -0.32 -2.45 5.65
N VAL A 74 -1.21 -1.51 5.37
CA VAL A 74 -2.26 -1.66 4.35
C VAL A 74 -2.24 -0.52 3.35
N ALA A 75 -2.68 -0.83 2.13
CA ALA A 75 -2.93 0.14 1.09
C ALA A 75 -4.39 0.06 0.64
N ALA A 76 -5.11 1.18 0.70
CA ALA A 76 -6.48 1.30 0.24
C ALA A 76 -6.53 1.85 -1.19
N THR A 77 -7.25 1.18 -2.07
CA THR A 77 -7.56 1.68 -3.41
C THR A 77 -8.93 2.32 -3.41
N LEU A 78 -8.96 3.62 -3.67
CA LEU A 78 -10.18 4.39 -3.79
C LEU A 78 -10.51 4.64 -5.26
N ALA A 79 -11.80 4.60 -5.59
CA ALA A 79 -12.34 5.07 -6.85
C ALA A 79 -13.53 5.98 -6.58
N LYS A 80 -13.49 7.21 -7.12
CA LYS A 80 -14.55 8.23 -6.94
C LYS A 80 -14.89 8.49 -5.46
N GLY A 81 -13.89 8.50 -4.58
CA GLY A 81 -14.03 8.71 -3.14
C GLY A 81 -14.53 7.50 -2.36
N LYS A 82 -14.57 6.31 -2.98
CA LYS A 82 -15.06 5.07 -2.36
C LYS A 82 -13.96 4.02 -2.33
N ILE A 83 -13.82 3.31 -1.22
CA ILE A 83 -12.92 2.16 -1.09
C ILE A 83 -13.42 1.05 -2.02
N THR A 84 -12.57 0.60 -2.94
CA THR A 84 -12.87 -0.45 -3.93
C THR A 84 -12.09 -1.73 -3.67
N SER A 85 -10.87 -1.60 -3.15
CA SER A 85 -10.01 -2.72 -2.83
C SER A 85 -9.09 -2.30 -1.70
N ILE A 86 -8.67 -3.26 -0.88
CA ILE A 86 -7.63 -3.05 0.13
C ILE A 86 -6.59 -4.13 -0.06
N LYS A 87 -5.33 -3.73 -0.08
CA LYS A 87 -4.18 -4.62 -0.24
C LYS A 87 -3.29 -4.53 0.98
N VAL A 88 -3.09 -5.66 1.63
CA VAL A 88 -2.15 -5.77 2.75
C VAL A 88 -0.75 -5.82 2.17
N LEU A 89 0.08 -4.83 2.51
CA LEU A 89 1.47 -4.76 2.08
C LEU A 89 2.37 -5.54 3.04
N GLN A 90 2.04 -5.48 4.34
CA GLN A 90 2.78 -6.14 5.39
C GLN A 90 1.82 -6.67 6.45
N ALA A 91 2.01 -7.93 6.84
CA ALA A 91 1.25 -8.62 7.86
C ALA A 91 2.22 -9.26 8.86
N PRO A 92 1.80 -9.49 10.11
CA PRO A 92 2.63 -10.17 11.08
C PRO A 92 2.81 -11.63 10.67
N ASP A 93 4.06 -12.04 10.48
CA ASP A 93 4.45 -13.33 9.89
C ASP A 93 5.43 -14.08 10.81
N GLN A 94 5.58 -13.61 12.05
CA GLN A 94 6.59 -14.08 13.01
C GLN A 94 6.51 -15.59 13.29
N ASN A 95 5.31 -16.18 13.28
CA ASN A 95 5.09 -17.61 13.45
C ASN A 95 4.03 -18.12 12.46
N GLY A 96 4.03 -19.43 12.18
CA GLY A 96 3.00 -20.05 11.34
C GLY A 96 1.56 -19.86 11.86
N ARG A 97 1.38 -19.64 13.17
CA ARG A 97 0.09 -19.29 13.76
C ARG A 97 -0.37 -17.88 13.35
N ASP A 98 0.54 -16.91 13.32
CA ASP A 98 0.23 -15.52 12.93
C ASP A 98 -0.17 -15.47 11.45
N GLN A 99 0.56 -16.19 10.59
CA GLN A 99 0.20 -16.37 9.17
C GLN A 99 -1.21 -16.95 9.02
N GLN A 100 -1.50 -18.00 9.77
CA GLN A 100 -2.81 -18.65 9.73
C GLN A 100 -3.91 -17.69 10.19
N ILE A 101 -3.67 -16.90 11.24
CA ILE A 101 -4.60 -15.88 11.73
C ILE A 101 -4.84 -14.78 10.70
N ALA A 102 -3.77 -14.23 10.12
CA ALA A 102 -3.85 -13.24 9.07
C ALA A 102 -4.61 -13.77 7.85
N SER A 103 -4.39 -15.03 7.46
CA SER A 103 -5.03 -15.61 6.28
C SER A 103 -6.57 -15.61 6.33
N TYR A 104 -7.18 -15.83 7.51
CA TYR A 104 -8.64 -15.78 7.66
C TYR A 104 -9.16 -14.41 8.10
N ALA A 105 -8.34 -13.62 8.82
CA ALA A 105 -8.76 -12.31 9.34
C ALA A 105 -8.72 -11.23 8.25
N LEU A 106 -7.64 -11.15 7.47
CA LEU A 106 -7.46 -10.14 6.42
C LEU A 106 -8.62 -10.07 5.40
N PRO A 107 -9.12 -11.17 4.83
CA PRO A 107 -10.25 -11.09 3.89
C PRO A 107 -11.54 -10.62 4.58
N ARG A 108 -11.80 -11.01 5.84
CA ARG A 108 -12.96 -10.54 6.60
C ARG A 108 -12.87 -9.05 6.91
N LEU A 109 -11.73 -8.58 7.41
CA LEU A 109 -11.46 -7.16 7.66
C LEU A 109 -11.59 -6.33 6.38
N THR A 110 -11.14 -6.88 5.24
CA THR A 110 -11.27 -6.23 3.93
C THR A 110 -12.74 -6.09 3.53
N GLN A 111 -13.55 -7.14 3.68
CA GLN A 111 -14.98 -7.11 3.36
C GLN A 111 -15.73 -6.11 4.25
N GLU A 112 -15.43 -6.10 5.55
CA GLU A 112 -16.02 -5.15 6.48
C GLU A 112 -15.62 -3.71 6.16
N ALA A 113 -14.35 -3.45 5.85
CA ALA A 113 -13.88 -2.11 5.53
C ALA A 113 -14.48 -1.57 4.22
N ILE A 114 -14.65 -2.43 3.20
CA ILE A 114 -15.32 -2.06 1.96
C ILE A 114 -16.81 -1.80 2.21
N GLY A 115 -17.46 -2.61 3.05
CA GLY A 115 -18.88 -2.44 3.40
C GLY A 115 -19.14 -1.18 4.24
N ALA A 116 -18.29 -0.92 5.23
CA ALA A 116 -18.38 0.24 6.11
C ALA A 116 -17.90 1.54 5.43
N GLN A 117 -17.11 1.43 4.35
CA GLN A 117 -16.39 2.55 3.73
C GLN A 117 -15.55 3.34 4.75
N SER A 118 -14.96 2.66 5.73
CA SER A 118 -14.26 3.31 6.84
C SER A 118 -13.21 2.39 7.43
N ALA A 119 -12.24 2.99 8.12
CA ALA A 119 -11.26 2.26 8.92
C ALA A 119 -11.87 1.73 10.24
N HIS A 120 -13.00 2.28 10.69
CA HIS A 120 -13.73 1.76 11.83
C HIS A 120 -14.48 0.47 11.45
N ILE A 121 -13.85 -0.67 11.72
CA ILE A 121 -14.40 -2.02 11.52
C ILE A 121 -14.27 -2.83 12.80
N ASP A 122 -15.04 -3.91 12.89
CA ASP A 122 -15.01 -4.79 14.04
C ASP A 122 -13.74 -5.65 14.02
N ALA A 123 -13.21 -5.94 15.21
CA ALA A 123 -12.07 -6.83 15.33
C ALA A 123 -12.50 -8.28 15.12
N VAL A 124 -11.68 -9.05 14.41
CA VAL A 124 -11.93 -10.50 14.23
C VAL A 124 -11.44 -11.26 15.45
N SER A 125 -12.26 -12.22 15.93
CA SER A 125 -11.91 -13.08 17.06
C SER A 125 -10.57 -13.82 16.83
N GLY A 126 -9.65 -13.68 17.78
CA GLY A 126 -8.29 -14.23 17.70
C GLY A 126 -7.28 -13.40 16.91
N ALA A 127 -7.69 -12.28 16.30
CA ALA A 127 -6.84 -11.41 15.49
C ALA A 127 -6.83 -9.96 15.99
N SER A 128 -6.99 -9.72 17.29
CA SER A 128 -7.16 -8.36 17.86
C SER A 128 -6.01 -7.42 17.49
N TYR A 129 -4.76 -7.86 17.61
CA TYR A 129 -3.59 -7.04 17.28
C TYR A 129 -3.47 -6.75 15.79
N THR A 130 -3.71 -7.76 14.95
CA THR A 130 -3.72 -7.60 13.49
C THR A 130 -4.84 -6.67 13.06
N SER A 131 -6.03 -6.79 13.67
CA SER A 131 -7.18 -5.93 13.40
C SER A 131 -6.87 -4.49 13.80
N GLN A 132 -6.28 -4.26 14.97
CA GLN A 132 -5.91 -2.92 15.42
C GLN A 132 -4.88 -2.27 14.49
N GLY A 133 -3.77 -2.96 14.19
CA GLY A 133 -2.75 -2.43 13.28
C GLY A 133 -3.27 -2.20 11.86
N TYR A 134 -4.19 -3.06 11.40
CA TYR A 134 -4.88 -2.87 10.12
C TYR A 134 -5.77 -1.63 10.14
N VAL A 135 -6.55 -1.41 11.19
CA VAL A 135 -7.41 -0.24 11.36
C VAL A 135 -6.60 1.06 11.39
N GLU A 136 -5.53 1.11 12.19
CA GLU A 136 -4.66 2.28 12.30
C GLU A 136 -3.99 2.62 10.95
N SER A 137 -3.42 1.62 10.27
CA SER A 137 -2.78 1.82 8.97
C SER A 137 -3.81 2.20 7.89
N LEU A 138 -4.99 1.57 7.89
CA LEU A 138 -6.08 1.93 6.98
C LEU A 138 -6.60 3.35 7.25
N GLN A 139 -6.67 3.78 8.51
CA GLN A 139 -7.07 5.14 8.87
C GLN A 139 -6.08 6.16 8.29
N SER A 140 -4.78 5.94 8.44
CA SER A 140 -3.77 6.80 7.81
C SER A 140 -3.90 6.83 6.29
N ALA A 141 -4.18 5.68 5.66
CA ALA A 141 -4.41 5.62 4.21
C ALA A 141 -5.63 6.46 3.77
N LEU A 142 -6.71 6.40 4.54
CA LEU A 142 -7.92 7.19 4.28
C LEU A 142 -7.71 8.67 4.57
N ASP A 143 -6.94 9.02 5.60
CA ASP A 143 -6.59 10.41 5.90
C ASP A 143 -5.79 11.03 4.74
N GLN A 144 -4.77 10.32 4.25
CA GLN A 144 -4.02 10.72 3.05
C GLN A 144 -4.87 10.83 1.78
N ALA A 145 -5.97 10.08 1.70
CA ALA A 145 -6.89 10.15 0.57
C ALA A 145 -7.84 11.36 0.62
N HIS A 146 -8.04 11.94 1.81
CA HIS A 146 -8.91 13.10 2.04
C HIS A 146 -8.16 14.41 2.36
N ALA A 147 -6.84 14.34 2.57
CA ALA A 147 -5.95 15.49 2.77
C ALA A 147 -5.78 16.33 1.50
#